data_AF-A0A962VQK1-F1
#
_entry.id   AF-A0A962VQK1-F1
#
_cell.length_a   1.000
_cell.length_b   1.000
_cell.length_c   1.000
_cell.angle_alpha   90.00
_cell.angle_beta   90.00
_cell.angle_gamma   90.00
#
_symmetry.space_group_name_H-M   'P 1'
#
loop_
_entity.id
_entity.type
_entity.pdbx_description
1 polymer ?
#
loop_
_entity_poly.entity_id
_entity_poly.type
_entity_poly.pdbx_seq_one_letter_code
_entity_poly.pdbx_strand_id
1 'polypeptide(L)'
;RAARPSPAQALTPAAIDALAEKLTVAEFMTPNPLTIAYDESIGVAARLMLKNMISGLPVVNRQGELLGIITEADILRLVIHEWSREIASAG
;
A
#
# COMPACT_ATOMS: atom_id res chain seq x y z
N ARG A 1 38.11 -27.31 5.55
CA ARG A 1 37.71 -25.89 5.74
C ARG A 1 36.19 -25.83 5.55
N ALA A 2 35.39 -25.86 6.62
CA ALA A 2 33.92 -25.88 6.50
C ALA A 2 33.40 -24.45 6.25
N ALA A 3 32.51 -24.29 5.28
CA ALA A 3 31.81 -23.03 5.05
C ALA A 3 30.96 -22.69 6.29
N ARG A 4 31.05 -21.46 6.78
CA ARG A 4 30.10 -20.97 7.79
C ARG A 4 28.75 -20.79 7.11
N PRO A 5 27.65 -21.32 7.67
CA PRO A 5 26.32 -21.03 7.13
C PRO A 5 26.08 -19.52 7.16
N SER A 6 25.42 -18.99 6.12
CA SER A 6 25.09 -17.57 6.06
C SER A 6 24.03 -17.24 7.13
N PRO A 7 24.02 -16.03 7.70
CA PRO A 7 23.06 -15.63 8.75
C PRO A 7 21.58 -15.81 8.36
N ALA A 8 21.27 -15.85 7.06
CA ALA A 8 19.93 -16.13 6.54
C ALA A 8 19.42 -17.54 6.87
N GLN A 9 20.32 -18.49 7.16
CA GLN A 9 19.97 -19.87 7.54
C GLN A 9 19.60 -20.01 9.03
N ALA A 10 19.65 -18.92 9.81
CA ALA A 10 19.31 -18.92 11.24
C ALA A 10 17.83 -18.62 11.55
N LEU A 11 17.03 -18.26 10.54
CA LEU A 11 15.60 -18.03 10.71
C LEU A 11 14.85 -19.36 10.66
N THR A 12 14.88 -20.09 11.77
CA THR A 12 13.98 -21.23 11.97
C THR A 12 12.56 -20.71 12.18
N PRO A 13 11.50 -21.46 11.80
CA PRO A 13 10.12 -21.06 12.06
C PRO A 13 9.88 -20.70 13.54
N ALA A 14 10.42 -21.49 14.47
CA ALA A 14 10.32 -21.23 15.91
C ALA A 14 10.97 -19.90 16.34
N ALA A 15 12.07 -19.49 15.68
CA ALA A 15 12.70 -18.19 15.94
C ALA A 15 11.87 -17.03 15.38
N ILE A 16 11.15 -17.23 14.26
CA ILE A 16 10.21 -16.25 13.71
C ILE A 16 9.01 -16.08 14.65
N ASP A 17 8.44 -17.18 15.15
CA ASP A 17 7.28 -17.13 16.08
C ASP A 17 7.65 -16.43 17.39
N ALA A 18 8.79 -16.79 17.99
CA ALA A 18 9.27 -16.17 19.22
C ALA A 18 9.61 -14.67 19.05
N LEU A 19 9.98 -14.25 17.83
CA LEU A 19 10.19 -12.85 17.49
C LEU A 19 8.85 -12.13 17.28
N ALA A 20 7.90 -12.76 16.58
CA ALA A 20 6.57 -12.22 16.35
C ALA A 20 5.79 -12.00 17.67
N GLU A 21 5.99 -12.83 18.68
CA GLU A 21 5.40 -12.63 20.02
C GLU A 21 5.89 -11.37 20.75
N LYS A 22 7.09 -10.88 20.41
CA LYS A 22 7.74 -9.76 21.11
C LYS A 22 7.70 -8.44 20.34
N LEU A 23 7.38 -8.50 19.05
CA LEU A 23 7.31 -7.35 18.18
C LEU A 23 5.86 -6.90 18.00
N THR A 24 5.66 -5.59 18.07
CA THR A 24 4.38 -4.93 17.85
C THR A 24 4.36 -4.29 16.47
N VAL A 25 3.16 -4.19 15.87
CA VAL A 25 2.98 -3.46 14.61
C VAL A 25 3.46 -2.00 14.73
N ALA A 26 3.27 -1.40 15.91
CA ALA A 26 3.67 -0.03 16.20
C ALA A 26 5.18 0.22 16.05
N GLU A 27 6.03 -0.80 16.25
CA GLU A 27 7.48 -0.67 16.09
C GLU A 27 7.93 -0.57 14.63
N PHE A 28 7.08 -0.97 13.67
CA PHE A 28 7.41 -1.02 12.25
C PHE A 28 6.51 -0.14 11.38
N MET A 29 5.42 0.41 11.93
CA MET A 29 4.52 1.26 11.18
C MET A 29 5.13 2.63 10.86
N THR A 30 4.68 3.24 9.77
CA THR A 30 4.91 4.66 9.52
C THR A 30 3.89 5.48 10.33
N PRO A 31 4.31 6.26 11.34
CA PRO A 31 3.38 7.09 12.10
C PRO A 31 2.87 8.23 11.22
N ASN A 32 1.59 8.58 11.37
CA ASN A 32 0.92 9.65 10.59
C ASN A 32 1.12 9.49 9.07
N PRO A 33 0.61 8.39 8.47
CA PRO A 33 0.76 8.17 7.04
C PRO A 33 0.13 9.31 6.24
N LEU A 34 0.63 9.52 5.01
CA LEU A 34 0.00 10.44 4.07
C LEU A 34 -1.41 9.95 3.75
N THR A 35 -2.40 10.82 3.91
CA THR A 35 -3.83 10.52 3.68
C THR A 35 -4.39 11.37 2.55
N ILE A 36 -5.58 11.02 2.09
CA ILE A 36 -6.37 11.81 1.14
C ILE A 36 -7.81 12.00 1.67
N ALA A 37 -8.40 13.16 1.44
CA ALA A 37 -9.79 13.40 1.79
C ALA A 37 -10.74 12.63 0.85
N TYR A 38 -11.87 12.18 1.37
CA TYR A 38 -12.85 11.39 0.61
C TYR A 38 -13.50 12.11 -0.58
N ASP A 39 -13.48 13.45 -0.57
CA ASP A 39 -14.03 14.32 -1.61
C ASP A 39 -12.98 14.81 -2.62
N GLU A 40 -11.73 14.36 -2.49
CA GLU A 40 -10.66 14.64 -3.45
C GLU A 40 -10.76 13.78 -4.71
N SER A 41 -10.26 14.31 -5.82
CA SER A 41 -10.28 13.58 -7.09
C SER A 41 -9.29 12.42 -7.12
N ILE A 42 -9.62 11.36 -7.86
CA ILE A 42 -8.70 10.24 -8.13
C ILE A 42 -7.38 10.72 -8.76
N GLY A 43 -7.41 11.78 -9.57
CA GLY A 43 -6.20 12.38 -10.13
C GLY A 43 -5.26 12.98 -9.08
N VAL A 44 -5.80 13.50 -7.97
CA VAL A 44 -4.99 13.94 -6.82
C VAL A 44 -4.36 12.73 -6.12
N ALA A 45 -5.14 11.65 -5.90
CA ALA A 45 -4.62 10.40 -5.35
C ALA A 45 -3.45 9.85 -6.17
N ALA A 46 -3.61 9.76 -7.50
CA ALA A 46 -2.57 9.31 -8.42
C ALA A 46 -1.29 10.15 -8.32
N ARG A 47 -1.43 11.49 -8.28
CA ARG A 47 -0.29 12.40 -8.13
C ARG A 47 0.43 12.23 -6.80
N LEU A 48 -0.32 12.06 -5.69
CA LEU A 48 0.26 11.82 -4.37
C LEU A 48 1.02 10.49 -4.33
N MET A 49 0.44 9.43 -4.89
CA MET A 49 1.08 8.11 -5.00
C MET A 49 2.39 8.18 -5.78
N LEU A 50 2.37 8.75 -6.99
CA LEU A 50 3.55 8.90 -7.85
C LEU A 50 4.63 9.77 -7.20
N LYS A 51 4.25 10.90 -6.61
CA LYS A 51 5.20 11.84 -6.00
C LYS A 51 5.91 11.23 -4.79
N ASN A 52 5.20 10.43 -4.00
CA ASN A 52 5.73 9.88 -2.75
C ASN A 52 6.20 8.42 -2.89
N MET A 53 6.15 7.84 -4.09
CA MET A 53 6.54 6.45 -4.37
C MET A 53 5.78 5.44 -3.48
N ILE A 54 4.49 5.68 -3.28
CA ILE A 54 3.60 4.81 -2.49
C ILE A 54 2.47 4.28 -3.37
N SER A 55 2.01 3.06 -3.11
CA SER A 55 1.00 2.36 -3.92
C SER A 55 -0.43 2.46 -3.37
N GLY A 56 -0.61 3.16 -2.24
CA GLY A 56 -1.91 3.31 -1.60
C GLY A 56 -1.97 4.48 -0.64
N LEU A 57 -3.19 4.95 -0.40
CA LEU A 57 -3.50 6.05 0.51
C LEU A 57 -4.68 5.65 1.40
N PRO A 58 -4.62 5.88 2.72
CA PRO A 58 -5.80 5.91 3.57
C PRO A 58 -6.69 7.09 3.18
N VAL A 59 -7.98 6.83 3.01
CA VAL A 59 -9.00 7.83 2.71
C VAL A 59 -9.67 8.25 4.01
N VAL A 60 -9.72 9.55 4.30
CA VAL A 60 -10.23 10.09 5.57
C VAL A 60 -11.34 11.12 5.37
N ASN A 61 -12.16 11.33 6.41
CA ASN A 61 -13.12 12.43 6.47
C ASN A 61 -12.48 13.73 6.98
N ARG A 62 -13.30 14.78 7.14
CA ARG A 62 -12.84 16.10 7.62
C ARG A 62 -12.36 16.09 9.08
N GLN A 63 -12.77 15.10 9.85
CA GLN A 63 -12.38 14.88 11.25
C GLN A 63 -11.10 14.02 11.34
N GLY A 64 -10.56 13.54 10.21
CA GLY A 64 -9.40 12.66 10.16
C GLY A 64 -9.71 11.19 10.40
N GLU A 65 -10.99 10.81 10.45
CA GLU A 65 -11.40 9.42 10.66
C GLU A 65 -11.22 8.62 9.36
N LEU A 66 -10.69 7.40 9.48
CA LEU A 66 -10.46 6.50 8.36
C LEU A 66 -11.80 6.00 7.79
N LEU A 67 -12.00 6.22 6.49
CA LEU A 67 -13.16 5.72 5.75
C LEU A 67 -12.84 4.50 4.88
N GLY A 68 -11.58 4.36 4.43
CA GLY A 68 -11.17 3.28 3.54
C GLY A 68 -9.77 3.45 3.00
N ILE A 69 -9.46 2.71 1.94
CA ILE A 69 -8.16 2.72 1.28
C ILE A 69 -8.39 2.82 -0.23
N ILE A 70 -7.58 3.64 -0.90
CA ILE A 70 -7.46 3.63 -2.36
C ILE A 70 -6.05 3.17 -2.74
N THR A 71 -5.96 2.30 -3.75
CA THR A 71 -4.70 1.76 -4.24
C THR A 71 -4.46 2.13 -5.69
N GLU A 72 -3.21 2.01 -6.15
CA GLU A 72 -2.88 2.14 -7.57
C GLU A 72 -3.66 1.14 -8.45
N ALA A 73 -3.96 -0.05 -7.92
CA ALA A 73 -4.76 -1.04 -8.65
C ALA A 73 -6.19 -0.55 -8.92
N ASP A 74 -6.79 0.24 -8.02
CA ASP A 74 -8.11 0.83 -8.23
C ASP A 74 -8.07 1.89 -9.35
N ILE A 75 -6.99 2.67 -9.40
CA ILE A 75 -6.74 3.65 -10.48
C ILE A 75 -6.58 2.94 -11.81
N LEU A 76 -5.78 1.87 -11.87
CA LEU A 76 -5.57 1.08 -13.09
C LEU A 76 -6.88 0.45 -13.59
N ARG A 77 -7.72 -0.07 -12.69
CA ARG A 77 -9.05 -0.59 -13.05
C ARG A 77 -9.93 0.47 -13.69
N LEU A 78 -9.91 1.70 -13.18
CA LEU A 78 -10.65 2.81 -13.78
C LEU A 78 -10.14 3.11 -15.19
N VAL A 79 -8.82 3.23 -15.37
CA VAL A 79 -8.22 3.53 -16.67
C VAL A 79 -8.55 2.45 -17.71
N ILE A 80 -8.43 1.17 -17.34
CA ILE A 80 -8.79 0.04 -18.22
C ILE A 80 -10.27 0.08 -18.59
N HIS A 81 -11.13 0.40 -17.62
CA HIS A 81 -12.57 0.53 -17.86
C HIS A 81 -12.88 1.65 -18.84
N GLU A 82 -12.24 2.82 -18.72
CA GLU A 82 -12.40 3.94 -19.66
C GLU A 82 -11.98 3.56 -21.09
N TRP A 83 -10.78 2.99 -21.26
CA TRP A 83 -10.29 2.57 -22.58
C TRP A 83 -11.17 1.52 -23.24
N SER A 84 -11.71 0.59 -22.44
CA SER A 84 -12.63 -0.43 -22.96
C SER A 84 -13.91 0.19 -23.54
N ARG A 85 -14.42 1.27 -22.91
CA ARG A 85 -15.60 2.00 -23.41
C ARG A 85 -15.31 2.77 -24.69
N GLU A 86 -14.16 3.43 -24.78
CA GLU A 86 -13.75 4.14 -26.00
C GLU A 86 -13.66 3.17 -27.19
N ILE A 87 -13.00 2.03 -27.02
CA ILE A 87 -12.87 1.01 -28.07
C ILE A 87 -14.25 0.49 -28.50
N ALA A 88 -15.16 0.24 -27.57
CA ALA A 88 -16.52 -0.22 -27.86
C ALA A 88 -17.39 0.83 -28.57
N SER A 89 -17.07 2.12 -28.43
CA SER A 89 -17.80 3.22 -29.07
C SER A 89 -17.27 3.63 -30.45
N ALA A 90 -16.08 3.15 -30.81
CA ALA A 90 -15.39 3.49 -32.06
C ALA A 90 -15.63 2.47 -33.19
N GLY A 91 -16.39 1.40 -32.94
CA GLY A 91 -16.82 0.40 -33.93
C GLY A 91 -18.33 0.34 -34.06
#